data_AF-A0A180EVW6-F1
#
_entry.id   AF-A0A180EVW6-F1
#
_cell.length_a   1.000
_cell.length_b   1.000
_cell.length_c   1.000
_cell.angle_alpha   90.00
_cell.angle_beta   90.00
_cell.angle_gamma   90.00
#
_symmetry.space_group_name_H-M   'P 1'
#
loop_
_entity.id
_entity.type
_entity.pdbx_description
1 polymer ?
#
loop_
_entity_poly.entity_id
_entity_poly.type
_entity_poly.pdbx_seq_one_letter_code
_entity_poly.pdbx_strand_id
1 'polypeptide(L)' 'MKKQALRLYLEGFGFRSIGRFLNVSHVTVYEWIRSFGHQEKMLQLEAKEKETVEMDEMHSCINPKMHC' A
#
# COMPACT_ATOMS: atom_id res chain seq x y z
N MET A 1 -13.17 -0.51 -9.11
CA MET A 1 -12.06 -1.39 -9.55
C MET A 1 -10.72 -0.96 -8.95
N LYS A 2 -10.04 0.09 -9.45
CA LYS A 2 -8.68 0.45 -9.00
C LYS A 2 -8.54 0.76 -7.49
N LYS A 3 -9.47 1.54 -6.91
CA LYS A 3 -9.51 1.82 -5.46
C LYS A 3 -9.68 0.56 -4.59
N GLN A 4 -10.43 -0.42 -5.08
CA GLN A 4 -10.63 -1.70 -4.38
C GLN A 4 -9.38 -2.57 -4.45
N ALA A 5 -8.70 -2.59 -5.60
CA ALA A 5 -7.41 -3.25 -5.74
C ALA A 5 -6.35 -2.64 -4.79
N LEU A 6 -6.33 -1.32 -4.65
CA LEU A 6 -5.44 -0.62 -3.71
C LEU A 6 -5.73 -0.99 -2.25
N ARG A 7 -6.99 -0.99 -1.83
CA ARG A 7 -7.38 -1.43 -0.47
C ARG A 7 -6.93 -2.86 -0.18
N LEU A 8 -7.22 -3.80 -1.07
CA LEU A 8 -6.83 -5.20 -0.90
C LEU A 8 -5.30 -5.36 -0.84
N TYR A 9 -4.56 -4.58 -1.63
CA TYR A 9 -3.10 -4.58 -1.56
C TYR A 9 -2.58 -4.06 -0.21
N LEU A 10 -3.15 -2.98 0.32
CA LEU A 10 -2.81 -2.43 1.64
C LEU A 10 -3.18 -3.39 2.79
N GLU A 11 -4.21 -4.20 2.59
CA GLU A 11 -4.65 -5.25 3.53
C GLU A 11 -3.77 -6.53 3.45
N GLY A 12 -2.79 -6.56 2.53
CA GLY A 12 -1.81 -7.65 2.41
C GLY A 12 -2.15 -8.72 1.37
N PHE A 13 -3.19 -8.53 0.55
CA PHE A 13 -3.49 -9.47 -0.52
C PHE A 13 -2.46 -9.39 -1.64
N GLY A 14 -1.96 -10.54 -2.10
CA GLY A 14 -1.06 -10.63 -3.25
C GLY A 14 -1.77 -10.31 -4.58
N PHE A 15 -1.02 -9.80 -5.56
CA PHE A 15 -1.56 -9.37 -6.87
C PHE A 15 -2.37 -10.45 -7.60
N ARG A 16 -1.97 -11.72 -7.48
CA ARG A 16 -2.67 -12.86 -8.11
C ARG A 16 -4.03 -13.14 -7.45
N SER A 17 -4.12 -13.01 -6.13
CA SER A 17 -5.37 -13.17 -5.38
C SER A 17 -6.35 -12.04 -5.72
N ILE A 18 -5.86 -10.80 -5.77
CA ILE A 18 -6.64 -9.63 -6.17
C ILE A 18 -7.13 -9.77 -7.62
N GLY A 19 -6.26 -10.24 -8.52
CA GLY A 19 -6.63 -10.49 -9.92
C GLY A 19 -7.78 -11.50 -10.05
N ARG A 20 -7.71 -12.61 -9.31
CA ARG A 20 -8.82 -13.60 -9.27
C ARG A 20 -10.10 -12.99 -8.68
N PHE A 21 -9.98 -12.20 -7.61
CA PHE A 21 -11.13 -11.57 -6.94
C PHE A 21 -11.84 -10.54 -7.83
N LEU A 22 -11.07 -9.74 -8.57
CA LEU A 22 -11.58 -8.69 -9.46
C LEU A 22 -11.81 -9.19 -10.90
N ASN A 23 -11.56 -10.46 -11.17
CA ASN A 23 -11.60 -11.09 -12.48
C ASN A 23 -10.77 -10.35 -13.55
N VAL A 24 -9.55 -9.94 -13.19
CA VAL A 24 -8.57 -9.27 -14.06
C VAL A 24 -7.21 -9.96 -13.99
N SER A 25 -6.33 -9.71 -14.96
CA SER A 25 -4.95 -10.19 -14.90
C SER A 25 -4.20 -9.56 -13.73
N HIS A 26 -3.34 -10.35 -13.07
CA HIS A 26 -2.40 -9.87 -12.06
C HIS A 26 -1.49 -8.74 -12.59
N VAL A 27 -1.21 -8.72 -13.90
CA VAL A 27 -0.45 -7.65 -14.57
C VAL A 27 -1.22 -6.33 -14.49
N THR A 28 -2.53 -6.35 -14.75
CA THR A 28 -3.38 -5.16 -14.65
C THR A 28 -3.45 -4.62 -13.21
N VAL A 29 -3.49 -5.51 -12.22
CA VAL A 29 -3.40 -5.12 -10.80
C VAL A 29 -2.06 -4.45 -10.51
N TYR A 30 -0.96 -5.04 -10.98
CA TYR A 30 0.38 -4.46 -10.82
C TYR A 30 0.49 -3.06 -11.45
N GLU A 31 -0.01 -2.87 -12.66
CA GLU A 31 -0.01 -1.56 -13.34
C GLU A 31 -0.81 -0.51 -12.57
N TRP A 32 -1.95 -0.89 -11.96
CA TRP A 32 -2.73 0.02 -11.13
C TRP A 32 -1.95 0.43 -9.88
N ILE A 33 -1.35 -0.52 -9.17
CA ILE A 33 -0.53 -0.27 -7.98
C ILE A 33 0.68 0.64 -8.32
N ARG A 34 1.34 0.35 -9.44
CA ARG A 34 2.46 1.17 -9.94
C ARG A 34 2.01 2.59 -10.29
N SER A 35 0.83 2.73 -10.90
CA SER A 35 0.27 4.05 -11.24
C SER A 35 -0.06 4.86 -9.99
N PHE A 36 -0.59 4.23 -8.94
CA PHE A 36 -0.82 4.90 -7.65
C PHE A 36 0.49 5.40 -7.03
N GLY A 37 1.56 4.59 -7.04
CA GLY A 37 2.87 5.04 -6.55
C GLY A 37 3.50 6.16 -7.37
N HIS A 38 3.16 6.27 -8.67
CA HIS A 38 3.59 7.39 -9.49
C HIS A 38 2.80 8.67 -9.19
N GLN A 39 1.48 8.55 -8.95
CA GLN A 39 0.64 9.68 -8.54
C GLN A 39 1.02 10.22 -7.16
N GLU A 40 1.35 9.35 -6.20
CA GLU A 40 1.88 9.74 -4.88
C GLU A 40 3.19 10.53 -5.01
N LYS A 41 4.11 10.10 -5.90
CA LYS A 41 5.34 10.86 -6.15
C LYS A 41 5.10 12.23 -6.76
N MET A 42 4.09 12.38 -7.63
CA MET A 42 3.72 13.69 -8.18
C MET A 42 3.10 14.57 -7.10
N LEU A 43 2.20 14.02 -6.28
CA LEU A 43 1.57 14.74 -5.17
C LEU A 43 2.58 15.12 -4.07
N GLN A 44 3.60 14.30 -3.79
CA GLN A 44 4.67 14.65 -2.83
C GLN A 44 5.61 15.73 -3.34
N LEU A 45 5.78 15.87 -4.66
CA LEU A 45 6.52 17.00 -5.24
C LEU A 45 5.74 18.31 -5.06
N GLU A 46 4.40 18.27 -5.15
CA GLU A 46 3.53 19.42 -4.88
C GLU A 46 3.32 19.68 -3.37
N ALA A 47 3.31 18.64 -2.53
CA ALA A 47 3.12 18.73 -1.08
C ALA A 47 4.39 19.10 -0.30
N LYS A 48 5.58 19.05 -0.92
CA LYS A 48 6.82 19.51 -0.27
C LYS A 48 6.79 21.02 0.07
N GLU A 49 5.81 21.78 -0.44
CA GLU A 49 5.56 23.16 -0.03
C GLU A 49 4.63 23.31 1.18
N LYS A 50 3.94 22.27 1.66
CA LYS A 50 3.04 22.40 2.82
C LYS A 50 3.02 21.20 3.75
N GLU A 51 3.40 21.54 4.98
CA GLU A 51 2.84 21.05 6.23
C GLU A 51 3.52 19.82 6.84
N THR A 52 4.28 20.13 7.89
CA THR A 52 4.78 19.25 8.93
C THR A 52 3.66 18.39 9.49
N VAL A 53 3.67 17.09 9.18
CA VAL A 53 2.88 16.09 9.90
C VAL A 53 3.83 15.31 10.79
N GLU A 54 3.70 15.50 12.10
CA GLU A 54 4.44 14.77 13.12
C GLU A 54 4.09 13.28 13.03
N MET A 55 5.11 12.46 12.76
CA MET A 55 5.02 11.01 12.89
C MET A 55 5.12 10.67 14.38
N ASP A 56 3.99 10.40 15.02
CA ASP A 56 3.99 9.80 16.36
C ASP A 56 4.52 8.35 16.26
N GLU A 57 5.62 8.09 16.95
CA GLU A 57 6.35 6.81 16.91
C GLU A 57 5.49 5.67 17.49
N MET A 58 5.10 4.71 16.66
CA MET A 58 4.46 3.50 17.16
C MET A 58 5.52 2.51 17.68
N HIS A 59 5.82 2.58 18.98
CA HIS A 59 6.69 1.63 19.68
C HIS A 59 5.99 0.26 19.79
N SER A 60 6.22 -0.62 18.81
CA SER A 60 5.81 -2.02 18.91
C SER A 60 6.84 -2.81 19.72
N CYS A 61 6.63 -2.89 21.04
CA CYS A 61 7.39 -3.80 21.91
C CYS A 61 7.04 -5.26 21.59
N ILE A 62 7.74 -5.85 20.63
CA ILE A 62 7.70 -7.30 20.39
C ILE A 62 8.34 -7.97 21.60
N ASN A 63 7.53 -8.57 22.46
CA ASN A 63 7.98 -9.46 23.51
C ASN A 63 8.44 -10.78 22.86
N PRO A 64 9.70 -11.21 22.95
CA PRO A 64 10.08 -12.56 22.56
C PRO A 64 9.63 -13.52 23.67
N LYS A 65 8.45 -14.14 23.52
CA LYS A 65 8.09 -15.30 24.36
C LYS A 65 8.73 -16.57 23.78
N MET A 66 9.88 -16.91 24.37
CA MET A 66 10.27 -18.22 24.88
C MET A 66 9.59 -19.47 24.29
N HIS A 67 10.36 -20.31 23.57
CA HIS A 67 10.27 -21.77 23.69
C HIS A 67 11.54 -22.44 23.14
N CYS A 68 12.32 -23.08 24.01
CA CYS A 68 13.09 -24.31 23.80
C CYS A 68 13.05 -25.08 25.12
#